data_AF-A0A397W2M4-F1
#
_entry.id   AF-A0A397W2M4-F1
#
_cell.length_a   1.000
_cell.length_b   1.000
_cell.length_c   1.000
_cell.angle_alpha   90.00
_cell.angle_beta   90.00
_cell.angle_gamma   90.00
#
_symmetry.space_group_name_H-M   'P 1'
#
loop_
_entity.id
_entity.type
_entity.pdbx_description
1 polymer ?
#
loop_
_entity_poly.entity_id
_entity_poly.type
_entity_poly.pdbx_seq_one_letter_code
_entity_poly.pdbx_strand_id
1 'polypeptide(L)' 'MFIGEETKAAGNHYEFTDKPTWIIDPVDGTTNFVQGFPFVAVSIGLYINKEPTVGVVFNPFLNEVSIINIYRQD' A
#
# COMPACT_ATOMS: atom_id res chain seq x y z
N MET A 1 12.62 1.63 -4.00
CA MET A 1 11.81 1.66 -5.23
C MET A 1 10.36 1.89 -4.86
N PHE A 2 9.54 2.45 -5.75
CA PHE A 2 8.12 2.68 -5.51
C PHE A 2 7.30 2.00 -6.60
N ILE A 3 6.21 1.35 -6.21
CA ILE A 3 5.20 0.77 -7.10
C ILE A 3 3.86 1.29 -6.61
N GLY A 4 3.26 2.21 -7.37
CA GLY A 4 1.93 2.76 -7.09
C GLY A 4 0.88 2.17 -8.01
N GLU A 5 -0.32 1.88 -7.50
CA GLU A 5 -1.47 1.46 -8.31
C GLU A 5 -1.70 2.41 -9.51
N GLU A 6 -1.85 3.71 -9.23
CA GLU A 6 -2.16 4.71 -10.26
C GLU A 6 -0.98 5.00 -11.19
N THR A 7 0.25 4.86 -10.69
CA THR A 7 1.44 4.97 -11.56
C THR A 7 1.48 3.79 -12.54
N LYS A 8 0.99 2.60 -12.13
CA LYS A 8 0.93 1.40 -12.98
C LYS A 8 -0.15 1.55 -14.04
N ALA A 9 -1.31 2.11 -13.65
CA ALA A 9 -2.39 2.46 -14.58
C ALA A 9 -1.92 3.44 -15.67
N ALA A 10 -0.97 4.33 -15.36
CA ALA A 10 -0.35 5.24 -16.33
C ALA A 10 0.64 4.57 -17.32
N GLY A 11 0.75 3.24 -17.32
CA GLY A 11 1.58 2.50 -18.28
C GLY A 11 3.04 2.34 -17.87
N ASN A 12 3.41 2.69 -16.64
CA ASN A 12 4.74 2.42 -16.14
C ASN A 12 4.88 0.93 -15.81
N HIS A 13 5.89 0.30 -16.41
CA HIS A 13 6.30 -1.04 -16.06
C HIS A 13 7.42 -0.97 -15.05
N TYR A 14 7.28 -1.72 -13.96
CA TYR A 14 8.32 -1.87 -12.98
C TYR A 14 8.55 -3.35 -12.72
N GLU A 15 9.82 -3.71 -12.60
CA GLU A 15 10.21 -5.03 -12.19
C GLU A 15 10.21 -5.11 -10.67
N PHE A 16 9.53 -6.10 -10.12
CA PHE A 16 9.65 -6.39 -8.70
C PHE A 16 10.98 -7.10 -8.46
N THR A 17 11.93 -6.37 -7.87
CA THR A 17 13.32 -6.82 -7.63
C THR A 17 13.59 -7.04 -6.14
N ASP A 18 14.79 -7.50 -5.80
CA ASP A 18 15.18 -7.72 -4.40
C ASP A 18 15.47 -6.42 -3.64
N LYS A 19 15.53 -5.28 -4.34
CA LYS A 19 15.71 -3.97 -3.70
C LYS A 19 14.50 -3.63 -2.81
N PRO A 20 14.70 -2.91 -1.69
CA PRO A 20 13.62 -2.38 -0.90
C PRO A 20 12.59 -1.63 -1.76
N THR A 21 11.35 -2.08 -1.70
CA THR A 21 10.26 -1.62 -2.55
C THR A 21 9.04 -1.27 -1.71
N TRP A 22 8.59 -0.03 -1.85
CA TRP A 22 7.32 0.44 -1.31
C TRP A 22 6.24 0.18 -2.34
N ILE A 23 5.18 -0.53 -1.95
CA ILE A 23 3.98 -0.77 -2.73
C ILE A 23 2.87 0.05 -2.11
N ILE A 24 2.22 0.91 -2.91
CA ILE A 24 1.32 1.94 -2.42
C ILE A 24 0.02 1.91 -3.23
N ASP A 25 -1.09 1.88 -2.52
CA ASP A 25 -2.40 2.27 -3.04
C ASP A 25 -2.81 3.58 -2.33
N PRO A 26 -2.92 4.69 -3.08
CA PRO A 26 -3.26 5.98 -2.50
C PRO A 26 -4.74 6.08 -2.08
N VAL A 27 -5.65 5.30 -2.70
CA VAL A 27 -7.09 5.33 -2.43
C VAL A 27 -7.66 3.92 -2.61
N ASP A 28 -7.44 3.06 -1.63
CA ASP A 28 -8.12 1.78 -1.57
C ASP A 28 -9.60 2.01 -1.25
N GLY A 29 -10.48 1.48 -2.11
CA GLY A 29 -11.91 1.75 -2.07
C GLY A 29 -12.35 2.98 -2.86
N THR A 30 -11.76 3.26 -4.03
CA THR A 30 -12.14 4.37 -4.94
C THR A 30 -13.66 4.52 -5.14
N THR A 31 -14.41 3.42 -5.27
CA THR A 31 -15.88 3.46 -5.35
C THR A 31 -16.52 4.05 -4.08
N ASN A 32 -16.05 3.64 -2.91
CA ASN A 32 -16.53 4.17 -1.62
C ASN A 32 -16.17 5.65 -1.50
N PHE A 33 -14.97 6.03 -1.92
CA PHE A 33 -14.54 7.43 -1.94
C PHE A 33 -15.46 8.30 -2.81
N VAL A 34 -15.74 7.87 -4.04
CA VAL A 34 -16.62 8.58 -4.98
C VAL A 34 -18.07 8.63 -4.46
N GLN A 35 -18.53 7.59 -3.77
CA GLN A 35 -19.89 7.51 -3.22
C GLN A 35 -20.03 8.14 -1.81
N GLY A 36 -18.94 8.62 -1.21
CA GLY A 36 -18.95 9.23 0.12
C GLY A 36 -19.09 8.25 1.29
N PHE A 37 -18.82 6.95 1.09
CA PHE A 37 -18.77 5.97 2.16
C PHE A 37 -17.40 6.04 2.88
N PRO A 38 -17.36 5.94 4.23
CA PRO A 38 -16.13 6.16 4.99
C PRO A 38 -15.16 4.97 4.97
N PHE A 39 -15.42 3.93 4.18
CA PHE A 39 -14.58 2.74 4.06
C PHE A 39 -13.56 2.93 2.92
N VAL A 40 -12.63 3.84 3.16
CA VAL A 40 -11.54 4.22 2.23
C VAL A 40 -10.23 4.21 3.00
N ALA A 41 -9.15 3.74 2.39
CA ALA A 41 -7.84 3.73 3.04
C ALA A 41 -6.70 4.16 2.14
N VAL A 42 -5.63 4.66 2.76
CA VAL A 42 -4.29 4.69 2.18
C VAL A 42 -3.57 3.43 2.64
N SER A 43 -3.05 2.65 1.69
CA SER A 43 -2.39 1.37 1.98
C SER A 43 -0.92 1.41 1.52
N ILE A 44 0.01 1.11 2.42
CA ILE A 44 1.46 1.14 2.16
C ILE A 44 2.09 -0.15 2.68
N GLY A 45 2.80 -0.87 1.80
CA GLY A 45 3.60 -2.04 2.15
C GLY A 45 5.08 -1.85 1.82
N LEU A 46 5.97 -2.26 2.72
CA LEU A 46 7.41 -2.38 2.45
C LEU A 46 7.77 -3.83 2.22
N TYR A 47 8.47 -4.08 1.11
CA TYR A 47 9.09 -5.35 0.78
C TYR A 47 10.61 -5.20 0.70
N ILE A 48 11.35 -6.16 1.24
CA ILE A 48 12.82 -6.27 1.15
C ILE A 48 13.13 -7.67 0.65
N ASN A 49 13.97 -7.83 -0.38
CA ASN A 49 14.24 -9.12 -1.02
C ASN A 49 12.95 -9.82 -1.49
N LYS A 50 11.98 -9.05 -2.00
CA LYS A 50 10.64 -9.50 -2.39
C LYS A 50 9.79 -10.10 -1.27
N GLU A 51 10.19 -9.89 -0.02
CA GLU A 51 9.51 -10.40 1.15
C GLU A 51 8.84 -9.28 1.95
N PRO A 52 7.59 -9.47 2.42
CA PRO A 52 6.86 -8.43 3.11
C PRO A 52 7.48 -8.17 4.50
N THR A 53 7.65 -6.89 4.85
CA THR A 53 8.35 -6.46 6.08
C THR A 53 7.42 -5.67 7.01
N VAL A 54 6.70 -4.68 6.46
CA VAL A 54 5.71 -3.90 7.22
C VAL A 54 4.57 -3.48 6.31
N GLY A 55 3.36 -3.46 6.85
CA GLY A 55 2.17 -2.91 6.22
C GLY A 55 1.56 -1.81 7.09
N VAL A 56 1.05 -0.76 6.46
CA VAL A 56 0.29 0.32 7.08
C VAL A 56 -0.99 0.52 6.29
N VAL A 57 -2.12 0.54 6.99
CA VAL A 57 -3.43 0.90 6.43
C VAL A 57 -3.99 2.03 7.26
N PHE A 58 -4.27 3.16 6.62
CA PHE A 58 -4.82 4.35 7.27
C PHE A 58 -6.16 4.71 6.67
N ASN A 59 -7.21 4.71 7.47
CA ASN A 59 -8.51 5.25 7.08
C ASN A 59 -8.64 6.71 7.56
N PRO A 60 -8.63 7.71 6.65
CA PRO A 60 -8.68 9.11 7.04
C PRO A 60 -10.04 9.57 7.57
N PHE A 61 -11.13 8.88 7.20
CA PHE A 61 -12.48 9.24 7.63
C PHE A 61 -12.81 8.72 9.02
N LEU A 62 -12.23 7.57 9.39
CA LEU A 62 -12.35 6.99 10.73
C LEU A 62 -11.21 7.43 11.66
N ASN A 63 -10.15 8.05 11.11
CA ASN A 63 -8.91 8.39 11.81
C ASN A 63 -8.28 7.17 12.49
N GLU A 64 -8.26 6.05 11.77
CA GLU A 64 -7.76 4.76 12.27
C GLU A 64 -6.51 4.34 11.49
N VAL A 65 -5.49 3.90 12.23
CA VAL A 65 -4.25 3.37 11.67
C VAL A 65 -4.06 1.94 12.14
N SER A 66 -3.88 1.04 11.18
CA SER A 66 -3.43 -0.34 11.42
C SER A 66 -2.00 -0.51 10.93
N ILE A 67 -1.11 -0.99 11.79
CA ILE A 67 0.28 -1.29 11.46
C ILE A 67 0.51 -2.78 11.65
N ILE A 68 1.06 -3.43 10.64
CA ILE A 68 1.40 -4.85 10.65
C ILE A 68 2.91 -4.96 10.50
N ASN A 69 3.60 -5.24 11.59
CA ASN A 69 5.03 -5.56 11.56
C ASN A 69 5.21 -7.05 11.35
N ILE A 70 5.95 -7.43 10.31
CA ILE A 70 6.22 -8.82 9.97
C ILE A 70 7.60 -9.14 10.52
N TYR A 71 7.65 -9.64 11.75
CA TYR A 71 8.88 -10.10 12.38
C TYR A 71 9.23 -11.47 11.83
N ARG A 72 10.43 -11.61 11.29
CA ARG A 72 11.04 -12.92 11.05
C ARG A 72 11.70 -13.39 12.34
N GLN A 73 11.39 -14.62 12.74
CA GLN A 73 12.33 -15.40 13.54
C GLN A 73 13.25 -16.07 12.53
N ASP A 74 14.50 -15.64 12.50
CA ASP A 74 15.56 -16.30 11.75
C ASP A 74 15.88 -17.67 12.38
#